data_AF-A0A5M6I6T6-F1
#
_entry.id   AF-A0A5M6I6T6-F1
#
_cell.length_a   1.000
_cell.length_b   1.000
_cell.length_c   1.000
_cell.angle_alpha   90.00
_cell.angle_beta   90.00
_cell.angle_gamma   90.00
#
_symmetry.space_group_name_H-M   'P 1'
#
loop_
_entity.id
_entity.type
_entity.pdbx_description
1 polymer ?
#
loop_
_entity_poly.entity_id
_entity_poly.type
_entity_poly.pdbx_seq_one_letter_code
_entity_poly.pdbx_strand_id
1 'polypeptide(L)'
;MLNGKKVVVTGAGGFIGSHLVEALVAAGASVTAMVRYNSSSSIGNLAFLPPDMRRSVRIASGNVEDSDFVFGVAKGQDVIFHLAALIAIPYSYEAPRSYVRANVEGTLNVLEAVRRFDIARMVHTSTSEVYGTALYAPIDEKHPLQGQSPYSATKIGADKLAESYFRSFETPVVTVRPFNTFGPRQSARAFIPTIISQALARDEIHLGSLTPERDMTFVSDTVAGFLAAATAPGVPGMTLNLGTGVTHSVGWFAKRILELMKLDKPIVQDEDRLRPALSEVMKLVSDNALAKTAMGWTPTVSIDDGLLRTIEFVTNNLGRYDTSAYVR
;
A
#
# COMPACT_ATOMS: atom_id res chain seq x y z
N MET A 1 12.34 14.75 -12.45
CA MET A 1 11.30 15.66 -11.91
C MET A 1 9.95 15.29 -12.51
N LEU A 2 8.85 15.41 -11.75
CA LEU A 2 7.48 15.08 -12.20
C LEU A 2 6.65 16.31 -12.60
N ASN A 3 7.18 17.52 -12.41
CA ASN A 3 6.53 18.76 -12.82
C ASN A 3 6.23 18.73 -14.33
N GLY A 4 4.99 19.03 -14.72
CA GLY A 4 4.52 19.01 -16.10
C GLY A 4 4.35 17.61 -16.71
N LYS A 5 4.65 16.53 -15.98
CA LYS A 5 4.45 15.15 -16.45
C LYS A 5 2.99 14.72 -16.34
N LYS A 6 2.50 13.98 -17.33
CA LYS A 6 1.20 13.32 -17.29
C LYS A 6 1.36 11.99 -16.58
N VAL A 7 0.64 11.80 -15.48
CA VAL A 7 0.78 10.63 -14.64
C VAL A 7 -0.56 9.94 -14.41
N VAL A 8 -0.57 8.61 -14.45
CA VAL A 8 -1.71 7.79 -14.01
C VAL A 8 -1.39 7.12 -12.69
N VAL A 9 -2.32 7.18 -11.75
CA VAL A 9 -2.31 6.40 -10.52
C VAL A 9 -3.48 5.42 -10.58
N THR A 10 -3.20 4.11 -10.69
CA THR A 10 -4.23 3.08 -10.51
C THR A 10 -4.41 2.81 -9.02
N GLY A 11 -5.64 2.52 -8.57
CA GLY A 11 -5.91 2.38 -7.13
C GLY A 11 -5.88 3.72 -6.39
N ALA A 12 -6.05 4.84 -7.11
CA ALA A 12 -5.93 6.20 -6.59
C ALA A 12 -6.92 6.51 -5.45
N GLY A 13 -8.09 5.87 -5.46
CA GLY A 13 -9.11 6.03 -4.41
C GLY A 13 -8.77 5.31 -3.10
N GLY A 14 -7.70 4.52 -3.07
CA GLY A 14 -7.27 3.76 -1.89
C GLY A 14 -6.51 4.61 -0.87
N PHE A 15 -6.08 3.96 0.20
CA PHE A 15 -5.29 4.58 1.27
C PHE A 15 -4.02 5.25 0.71
N ILE A 16 -3.04 4.46 0.28
CA ILE A 16 -1.77 4.96 -0.23
C ILE A 16 -1.95 5.79 -1.51
N GLY A 17 -2.82 5.34 -2.43
CA GLY A 17 -3.08 6.02 -3.70
C GLY A 17 -3.56 7.46 -3.53
N SER A 18 -4.41 7.74 -2.54
CA SER A 18 -4.91 9.10 -2.32
C SER A 18 -3.83 10.08 -1.87
N HIS A 19 -2.91 9.63 -1.01
CA HIS A 19 -1.74 10.42 -0.58
C HIS A 19 -0.74 10.62 -1.73
N LEU A 20 -0.56 9.59 -2.57
CA LEU A 20 0.29 9.70 -3.75
C LEU A 20 -0.26 10.70 -4.76
N VAL A 21 -1.58 10.69 -5.03
CA VAL A 21 -2.22 11.68 -5.90
C VAL A 21 -2.02 13.09 -5.36
N GLU A 22 -2.21 13.29 -4.05
CA GLU A 22 -1.99 14.58 -3.40
C GLU A 22 -0.54 15.08 -3.57
N ALA A 23 0.44 14.21 -3.33
CA ALA A 23 1.85 14.56 -3.52
C ALA A 23 2.22 14.82 -4.99
N LEU A 24 1.63 14.09 -5.94
CA LEU A 24 1.86 14.29 -7.37
C LEU A 24 1.30 15.63 -7.86
N VAL A 25 0.11 16.02 -7.42
CA VAL A 25 -0.45 17.35 -7.76
C VAL A 25 0.41 18.45 -7.14
N ALA A 26 0.83 18.30 -5.88
CA ALA A 26 1.73 19.25 -5.24
C ALA A 26 3.09 19.37 -5.96
N ALA A 27 3.56 18.29 -6.60
CA ALA A 27 4.76 18.27 -7.43
C ALA A 27 4.56 18.83 -8.86
N GLY A 28 3.37 19.34 -9.19
CA GLY A 28 3.06 19.95 -10.49
C GLY A 28 2.77 18.94 -11.61
N ALA A 29 2.49 17.68 -11.28
CA ALA A 29 2.11 16.68 -12.28
C ALA A 29 0.65 16.86 -12.73
N SER A 30 0.36 16.56 -13.99
CA SER A 30 -1.00 16.43 -14.52
C SER A 30 -1.54 15.03 -14.20
N VAL A 31 -2.28 14.91 -13.10
CA VAL A 31 -2.68 13.60 -12.55
C VAL A 31 -4.00 13.10 -13.13
N THR A 32 -3.98 11.87 -13.63
CA THR A 32 -5.16 11.03 -13.79
C THR A 32 -5.25 10.02 -12.65
N ALA A 33 -6.31 10.09 -11.87
CA ALA A 33 -6.61 9.14 -10.81
C ALA A 33 -7.58 8.07 -11.31
N MET A 34 -7.09 6.84 -11.49
CA MET A 34 -7.93 5.70 -11.82
C MET A 34 -8.50 5.07 -10.53
N VAL A 35 -9.82 5.08 -10.41
CA VAL A 35 -10.57 4.53 -9.28
C VAL A 35 -11.46 3.39 -9.73
N ARG A 36 -11.74 2.43 -8.84
CA ARG A 36 -12.66 1.32 -9.15
C ARG A 36 -14.07 1.85 -9.36
N TYR A 37 -14.67 1.55 -10.51
CA TYR A 37 -16.08 1.87 -10.76
C TYR A 37 -16.98 1.21 -9.71
N ASN A 38 -17.98 1.97 -9.26
CA ASN A 38 -18.97 1.53 -8.29
C ASN A 38 -20.29 2.32 -8.47
N SER A 39 -21.40 1.75 -8.00
CA SER A 39 -22.74 2.31 -8.16
C SER A 39 -22.96 3.64 -7.45
N SER A 40 -22.16 3.96 -6.43
CA SER A 40 -22.24 5.22 -5.67
C SER A 40 -21.42 6.36 -6.28
N SER A 41 -20.75 6.13 -7.41
CA SER A 41 -19.78 7.07 -8.02
C SER A 41 -18.70 7.56 -7.03
N SER A 42 -18.41 6.76 -6.01
CA SER A 42 -17.45 7.11 -4.97
C SER A 42 -16.03 7.14 -5.55
N ILE A 43 -15.31 8.22 -5.25
CA ILE A 43 -13.88 8.39 -5.56
C ILE A 43 -12.98 7.92 -4.41
N GLY A 44 -13.57 7.28 -3.39
CA GLY A 44 -12.85 6.78 -2.21
C GLY A 44 -12.19 7.90 -1.40
N ASN A 45 -10.94 7.68 -1.01
CA ASN A 45 -10.18 8.61 -0.19
C ASN A 45 -9.76 9.90 -0.92
N LEU A 46 -9.97 9.99 -2.25
CA LEU A 46 -9.75 11.24 -2.97
C LEU A 46 -10.71 12.36 -2.52
N ALA A 47 -11.80 12.01 -1.84
CA ALA A 47 -12.70 12.98 -1.22
C ALA A 47 -12.02 13.82 -0.11
N PHE A 48 -10.87 13.37 0.43
CA PHE A 48 -10.11 14.10 1.44
C PHE A 48 -9.13 15.13 0.86
N LEU A 49 -8.94 15.18 -0.46
CA LEU A 49 -8.07 16.19 -1.06
C LEU A 49 -8.69 17.59 -0.91
N PRO A 50 -7.87 18.64 -0.76
CA PRO A 50 -8.34 20.01 -0.83
C PRO A 50 -9.17 20.26 -2.11
N PRO A 51 -10.26 21.07 -2.07
CA PRO A 51 -11.15 21.23 -3.21
C PRO A 51 -10.48 21.66 -4.51
N ASP A 52 -9.50 22.58 -4.44
CA ASP A 52 -8.73 23.03 -5.61
C ASP A 52 -7.91 21.91 -6.24
N MET A 53 -7.19 21.16 -5.40
CA MET A 53 -6.39 20.02 -5.82
C MET A 53 -7.26 18.91 -6.41
N ARG A 54 -8.42 18.64 -5.81
CA ARG A 54 -9.35 17.63 -6.32
C ARG A 54 -9.89 18.00 -7.70
N ARG A 55 -10.16 19.29 -7.96
CA ARG A 55 -10.61 19.78 -9.27
C ARG A 55 -9.54 19.65 -10.37
N SER A 56 -8.26 19.70 -10.01
CA SER A 56 -7.16 19.55 -10.98
C SER A 56 -6.85 18.09 -11.32
N VAL A 57 -7.45 17.11 -10.64
CA VAL A 57 -7.24 15.69 -10.91
C VAL A 57 -8.31 15.18 -11.88
N ARG A 58 -7.89 14.53 -12.97
CA ARG A 58 -8.80 13.80 -13.86
C ARG A 58 -9.19 12.47 -13.22
N ILE A 59 -10.46 12.30 -12.86
CA ILE A 59 -10.97 11.02 -12.35
C ILE A 59 -11.31 10.09 -13.52
N ALA A 60 -10.74 8.89 -13.51
CA ALA A 60 -11.06 7.82 -14.44
C ALA A 60 -11.67 6.64 -13.67
N SER A 61 -12.99 6.47 -13.74
CA SER A 61 -13.69 5.38 -13.04
C SER A 61 -13.76 4.15 -13.94
N GLY A 62 -13.14 3.04 -13.53
CA GLY A 62 -13.11 1.79 -14.32
C GLY A 62 -12.58 0.59 -13.55
N ASN A 63 -12.06 -0.42 -14.23
CA ASN A 63 -11.50 -1.63 -13.61
C ASN A 63 -10.12 -1.93 -14.20
N VAL A 64 -9.16 -2.32 -13.37
CA VAL A 64 -7.81 -2.70 -13.82
C VAL A 64 -7.80 -4.03 -14.56
N GLU A 65 -8.81 -4.87 -14.32
CA GLU A 65 -9.04 -6.13 -15.03
C GLU A 65 -9.43 -5.92 -16.50
N ASP A 66 -9.92 -4.72 -16.86
CA ASP A 66 -10.32 -4.36 -18.22
C ASP A 66 -9.13 -3.73 -18.97
N SER A 67 -8.56 -4.48 -19.92
CA SER A 67 -7.39 -4.06 -20.68
C SER A 67 -7.67 -2.84 -21.56
N ASP A 68 -8.84 -2.76 -22.22
CA ASP A 68 -9.19 -1.64 -23.09
C ASP A 68 -9.34 -0.34 -22.28
N PHE A 69 -9.95 -0.43 -21.09
CA PHE A 69 -10.02 0.71 -20.18
C PHE A 69 -8.62 1.16 -19.71
N VAL A 70 -7.78 0.22 -19.28
CA VAL A 70 -6.40 0.51 -18.86
C VAL A 70 -5.62 1.16 -20.01
N PHE A 71 -5.75 0.65 -21.24
CA PHE A 71 -5.09 1.22 -22.41
C PHE A 71 -5.57 2.63 -22.72
N GLY A 72 -6.87 2.88 -22.66
CA GLY A 72 -7.45 4.20 -22.88
C GLY A 72 -6.95 5.23 -21.86
N VAL A 73 -6.77 4.84 -20.60
CA VAL A 73 -6.27 5.71 -19.54
C VAL A 73 -4.75 5.94 -19.64
N ALA A 74 -3.99 4.91 -20.02
CA ALA A 74 -2.54 4.92 -20.13
C ALA A 74 -2.01 5.68 -21.36
N LYS A 75 -2.79 5.75 -22.45
CA LYS A 75 -2.37 6.41 -23.69
C LYS A 75 -1.96 7.87 -23.46
N GLY A 76 -0.74 8.20 -23.85
CA GLY A 76 -0.19 9.56 -23.76
C GLY A 76 0.23 10.00 -22.34
N GLN A 77 0.39 9.06 -21.42
CA GLN A 77 0.97 9.30 -20.09
C GLN A 77 2.50 9.13 -20.12
N ASP A 78 3.21 9.86 -19.26
CA ASP A 78 4.65 9.73 -19.08
C ASP A 78 5.02 8.66 -18.05
N VAL A 79 4.22 8.54 -16.98
CA VAL A 79 4.51 7.67 -15.82
C VAL A 79 3.23 6.99 -15.32
N ILE A 80 3.31 5.71 -14.98
CA ILE A 80 2.24 4.98 -14.28
C ILE A 80 2.69 4.57 -12.89
N PHE A 81 1.90 4.90 -11.88
CA PHE A 81 1.96 4.32 -10.55
C PHE A 81 0.86 3.26 -10.41
N HIS A 82 1.26 2.00 -10.31
CA HIS A 82 0.33 0.88 -10.24
C HIS A 82 0.11 0.42 -8.79
N LEU A 83 -0.99 0.89 -8.17
CA LEU A 83 -1.40 0.53 -6.80
C LEU A 83 -2.74 -0.22 -6.76
N ALA A 84 -3.44 -0.39 -7.89
CA ALA A 84 -4.69 -1.13 -7.92
C ALA A 84 -4.46 -2.61 -7.60
N ALA A 85 -4.99 -3.07 -6.47
CA ALA A 85 -4.92 -4.46 -6.02
C ALA A 85 -6.01 -4.74 -4.97
N LEU A 86 -6.35 -6.01 -4.79
CA LEU A 86 -6.99 -6.52 -3.58
C LEU A 86 -5.90 -6.90 -2.56
N ILE A 87 -6.07 -6.46 -1.31
CA ILE A 87 -5.02 -6.53 -0.28
C ILE A 87 -5.42 -7.25 1.02
N ALA A 88 -6.72 -7.53 1.23
CA ALA A 88 -7.21 -8.09 2.48
C ALA A 88 -6.88 -9.59 2.55
N ILE A 89 -5.89 -9.98 3.33
CA ILE A 89 -5.43 -11.38 3.41
C ILE A 89 -6.58 -12.35 3.77
N PRO A 90 -7.45 -12.09 4.79
CA PRO A 90 -8.54 -13.00 5.10
C PRO A 90 -9.50 -13.23 3.92
N TYR A 91 -9.91 -12.15 3.24
CA TYR A 91 -10.74 -12.23 2.04
C TYR A 91 -10.09 -12.99 0.87
N SER A 92 -8.75 -13.11 0.85
CA SER A 92 -8.05 -13.90 -0.17
C SER A 92 -8.25 -15.41 -0.02
N TYR A 93 -8.60 -15.89 1.18
CA TYR A 93 -8.97 -17.28 1.40
C TYR A 93 -10.36 -17.60 0.84
N GLU A 94 -11.28 -16.63 0.91
CA GLU A 94 -12.66 -16.78 0.45
C GLU A 94 -12.79 -16.59 -1.07
N ALA A 95 -12.09 -15.59 -1.62
CA ALA A 95 -12.22 -15.16 -3.02
C ALA A 95 -10.87 -15.15 -3.79
N PRO A 96 -10.07 -16.23 -3.78
CA PRO A 96 -8.72 -16.23 -4.36
C PRO A 96 -8.71 -15.91 -5.87
N ARG A 97 -9.77 -16.28 -6.61
CA ARG A 97 -9.88 -15.94 -8.04
C ARG A 97 -9.92 -14.43 -8.28
N SER A 98 -10.60 -13.68 -7.40
CA SER A 98 -10.64 -12.21 -7.50
C SER A 98 -9.26 -11.60 -7.29
N TYR A 99 -8.42 -12.21 -6.45
CA TYR A 99 -7.04 -11.77 -6.26
C TYR A 99 -6.19 -12.04 -7.50
N VAL A 100 -6.34 -13.20 -8.15
CA VAL A 100 -5.60 -13.50 -9.39
C VAL A 100 -5.97 -12.49 -10.48
N ARG A 101 -7.27 -12.24 -10.69
CA ARG A 101 -7.72 -11.25 -11.68
C ARG A 101 -7.20 -9.85 -11.38
N ALA A 102 -7.45 -9.33 -10.18
CA ALA A 102 -7.08 -7.97 -9.85
C ALA A 102 -5.56 -7.76 -9.77
N ASN A 103 -4.84 -8.69 -9.14
CA ASN A 103 -3.43 -8.50 -8.79
C ASN A 103 -2.46 -9.06 -9.83
N VAL A 104 -2.85 -10.08 -10.62
CA VAL A 104 -1.97 -10.68 -11.64
C VAL A 104 -2.40 -10.21 -13.03
N GLU A 105 -3.65 -10.50 -13.44
CA GLU A 105 -4.16 -10.08 -14.76
C GLU A 105 -4.22 -8.55 -14.88
N GLY A 106 -4.65 -7.86 -13.81
CA GLY A 106 -4.64 -6.40 -13.75
C GLY A 106 -3.23 -5.80 -13.87
N THR A 107 -2.22 -6.41 -13.24
CA THR A 107 -0.83 -5.97 -13.41
C THR A 107 -0.33 -6.23 -14.83
N LEU A 108 -0.69 -7.37 -15.44
CA LEU A 108 -0.37 -7.67 -16.83
C LEU A 108 -0.94 -6.61 -17.79
N ASN A 109 -2.19 -6.20 -17.59
CA ASN A 109 -2.82 -5.15 -18.40
C ASN A 109 -2.03 -3.83 -18.35
N VAL A 110 -1.54 -3.45 -17.16
CA VAL A 110 -0.74 -2.23 -17.00
C VAL A 110 0.64 -2.39 -17.64
N LEU A 111 1.30 -3.54 -17.49
CA LEU A 111 2.59 -3.81 -18.13
C LEU A 111 2.49 -3.76 -19.66
N GLU A 112 1.44 -4.36 -20.24
CA GLU A 112 1.18 -4.25 -21.68
C GLU A 112 0.90 -2.81 -22.10
N ALA A 113 0.21 -2.01 -21.27
CA ALA A 113 -0.03 -0.60 -21.56
C ALA A 113 1.27 0.21 -21.61
N VAL A 114 2.18 -0.04 -20.66
CA VAL A 114 3.50 0.60 -20.61
C VAL A 114 4.30 0.27 -21.87
N ARG A 115 4.33 -1.02 -22.24
CA ARG A 115 5.04 -1.51 -23.43
C ARG A 115 4.43 -0.98 -24.73
N ARG A 116 3.10 -0.96 -24.84
CA ARG A 116 2.38 -0.56 -26.06
C ARG A 116 2.45 0.93 -26.36
N PHE A 117 2.57 1.76 -25.33
CA PHE A 117 2.55 3.22 -25.46
C PHE A 117 3.88 3.87 -25.09
N ASP A 118 4.96 3.09 -25.00
CA ASP A 118 6.32 3.54 -24.71
C ASP A 118 6.40 4.45 -23.48
N ILE A 119 5.67 4.08 -22.42
CA ILE A 119 5.60 4.88 -21.20
C ILE A 119 6.96 4.82 -20.49
N ALA A 120 7.53 5.98 -20.18
CA ALA A 120 8.91 6.10 -19.74
C ALA A 120 9.21 5.46 -18.37
N ARG A 121 8.18 5.25 -17.53
CA ARG A 121 8.34 4.62 -16.22
C ARG A 121 7.03 4.02 -15.70
N MET A 122 7.13 2.82 -15.15
CA MET A 122 6.11 2.23 -14.29
C MET A 122 6.68 2.01 -12.88
N VAL A 123 5.94 2.41 -11.86
CA VAL A 123 6.19 2.02 -10.47
C VAL A 123 5.15 0.97 -10.09
N HIS A 124 5.61 -0.28 -9.97
CA HIS A 124 4.79 -1.43 -9.57
C HIS A 124 4.79 -1.55 -8.04
N THR A 125 3.60 -1.53 -7.43
CA THR A 125 3.48 -1.66 -5.98
C THR A 125 3.33 -3.12 -5.60
N SER A 126 4.34 -3.67 -4.95
CA SER A 126 4.34 -4.97 -4.30
C SER A 126 4.08 -4.81 -2.80
N THR A 127 4.60 -5.71 -1.96
CA THR A 127 4.41 -5.74 -0.51
C THR A 127 5.50 -6.59 0.15
N SER A 128 5.85 -6.30 1.40
CA SER A 128 6.71 -7.17 2.21
C SER A 128 6.12 -8.57 2.47
N GLU A 129 4.80 -8.75 2.32
CA GLU A 129 4.12 -10.05 2.50
C GLU A 129 4.58 -11.12 1.49
N VAL A 130 5.26 -10.74 0.39
CA VAL A 130 5.85 -11.68 -0.58
C VAL A 130 7.00 -12.49 -0.02
N TYR A 131 7.62 -12.04 1.08
CA TYR A 131 8.72 -12.74 1.74
C TYR A 131 8.23 -13.82 2.71
N GLY A 132 6.97 -13.74 3.14
CA GLY A 132 6.47 -14.51 4.26
C GLY A 132 7.16 -14.13 5.58
N THR A 133 7.18 -15.06 6.53
CA THR A 133 7.92 -14.87 7.78
C THR A 133 9.43 -14.80 7.50
N ALA A 134 10.11 -13.85 8.15
CA ALA A 134 11.56 -13.69 8.03
C ALA A 134 12.31 -15.01 8.29
N LEU A 135 13.10 -15.46 7.31
CA LEU A 135 14.09 -16.53 7.46
C LEU A 135 15.41 -15.98 8.00
N TYR A 136 15.69 -14.71 7.70
CA TYR A 136 16.73 -13.89 8.31
C TYR A 136 16.23 -12.45 8.45
N ALA A 137 16.85 -11.69 9.36
CA ALA A 137 16.50 -10.29 9.62
C ALA A 137 17.76 -9.42 9.74
N PRO A 138 17.77 -8.20 9.20
CA PRO A 138 16.69 -7.58 8.42
C PRO A 138 16.49 -8.22 7.03
N ILE A 139 15.31 -8.04 6.44
CA ILE A 139 14.92 -8.61 5.14
C ILE A 139 15.40 -7.67 4.03
N ASP A 140 16.36 -8.14 3.22
CA ASP A 140 16.81 -7.47 2.00
C ASP A 140 16.02 -7.96 0.76
N GLU A 141 16.33 -7.42 -0.42
CA GLU A 141 15.66 -7.80 -1.66
C GLU A 141 16.00 -9.20 -2.18
N LYS A 142 17.06 -9.83 -1.64
CA LYS A 142 17.48 -11.19 -1.99
C LYS A 142 16.74 -12.26 -1.19
N HIS A 143 16.00 -11.87 -0.15
CA HIS A 143 15.26 -12.82 0.66
C HIS A 143 14.31 -13.65 -0.19
N PRO A 144 14.23 -14.99 0.04
CA PRO A 144 13.34 -15.86 -0.71
C PRO A 144 11.89 -15.36 -0.70
N LEU A 145 11.21 -15.55 -1.83
CA LEU A 145 9.78 -15.30 -1.93
C LEU A 145 9.01 -16.51 -1.39
N GLN A 146 8.00 -16.27 -0.58
CA GLN A 146 7.16 -17.30 0.00
C GLN A 146 5.70 -16.86 -0.03
N GLY A 147 4.90 -17.54 -0.87
CA GLY A 147 3.46 -17.32 -0.98
C GLY A 147 2.68 -17.87 0.22
N GLN A 148 2.86 -17.30 1.40
CA GLN A 148 2.22 -17.76 2.65
C GLN A 148 0.68 -17.65 2.63
N SER A 149 0.12 -16.82 1.76
CA SER A 149 -1.31 -16.67 1.55
C SER A 149 -1.63 -16.55 0.05
N PRO A 150 -2.89 -16.77 -0.38
CA PRO A 150 -3.30 -16.50 -1.76
C PRO A 150 -3.00 -15.05 -2.19
N TYR A 151 -3.20 -14.08 -1.30
CA TYR A 151 -2.77 -12.69 -1.53
C TYR A 151 -1.27 -12.60 -1.84
N SER A 152 -0.41 -13.11 -0.96
CA SER A 152 1.04 -13.09 -1.14
C SER A 152 1.46 -13.78 -2.45
N ALA A 153 0.88 -14.95 -2.75
CA ALA A 153 1.13 -15.66 -4.00
C ALA A 153 0.77 -14.82 -5.24
N THR A 154 -0.35 -14.09 -5.22
CA THR A 154 -0.70 -13.18 -6.33
C THR A 154 0.25 -12.00 -6.47
N LYS A 155 0.77 -11.46 -5.36
CA LYS A 155 1.77 -10.38 -5.40
C LYS A 155 3.12 -10.88 -5.93
N ILE A 156 3.53 -12.10 -5.56
CA ILE A 156 4.70 -12.78 -6.16
C ILE A 156 4.49 -12.95 -7.68
N GLY A 157 3.31 -13.39 -8.11
CA GLY A 157 2.98 -13.52 -9.53
C GLY A 157 3.11 -12.17 -10.28
N ALA A 158 2.56 -11.11 -9.70
CA ALA A 158 2.67 -9.75 -10.25
C ALA A 158 4.14 -9.27 -10.34
N ASP A 159 4.94 -9.51 -9.29
CA ASP A 159 6.36 -9.16 -9.26
C ASP A 159 7.15 -9.92 -10.34
N LYS A 160 6.83 -11.20 -10.56
CA LYS A 160 7.50 -12.01 -11.58
C LYS A 160 7.10 -11.62 -13.00
N LEU A 161 5.87 -11.14 -13.21
CA LEU A 161 5.51 -10.50 -14.47
C LEU A 161 6.32 -9.22 -14.69
N ALA A 162 6.40 -8.33 -13.70
CA ALA A 162 7.21 -7.12 -13.80
C ALA A 162 8.70 -7.43 -14.10
N GLU A 163 9.29 -8.39 -13.38
CA GLU A 163 10.64 -8.87 -13.63
C GLU A 163 10.78 -9.39 -15.08
N SER A 164 9.88 -10.26 -15.52
CA SER A 164 9.91 -10.82 -16.88
C SER A 164 9.81 -9.74 -17.94
N TYR A 165 8.95 -8.74 -17.76
CA TYR A 165 8.75 -7.66 -18.72
C TYR A 165 9.98 -6.77 -18.87
N PHE A 166 10.68 -6.49 -17.77
CA PHE A 166 11.98 -5.83 -17.83
C PHE A 166 12.99 -6.70 -18.58
N ARG A 167 13.09 -8.00 -18.25
CA ARG A 167 14.10 -8.90 -18.84
C ARG A 167 13.86 -9.21 -20.31
N SER A 168 12.61 -9.29 -20.75
CA SER A 168 12.23 -9.68 -22.10
C SER A 168 12.07 -8.50 -23.05
N PHE A 169 11.65 -7.34 -22.52
CA PHE A 169 11.22 -6.20 -23.34
C PHE A 169 11.81 -4.86 -22.88
N GLU A 170 12.71 -4.87 -21.89
CA GLU A 170 13.28 -3.66 -21.28
C GLU A 170 12.20 -2.67 -20.80
N THR A 171 11.00 -3.19 -20.47
CA THR A 171 9.89 -2.37 -19.97
C THR A 171 10.36 -1.63 -18.71
N PRO A 172 10.26 -0.30 -18.62
CA PRO A 172 10.91 0.50 -17.57
C PRO A 172 10.11 0.45 -16.26
N VAL A 173 9.99 -0.74 -15.67
CA VAL A 173 9.28 -0.99 -14.42
C VAL A 173 10.23 -1.03 -13.23
N VAL A 174 9.82 -0.42 -12.11
CA VAL A 174 10.49 -0.52 -10.81
C VAL A 174 9.52 -1.14 -9.84
N THR A 175 9.92 -2.22 -9.18
CA THR A 175 9.09 -2.87 -8.15
C THR A 175 9.41 -2.28 -6.79
N VAL A 176 8.39 -1.84 -6.07
CA VAL A 176 8.53 -1.25 -4.73
C VAL A 176 7.78 -2.13 -3.74
N ARG A 177 8.43 -2.52 -2.64
CA ARG A 177 7.87 -3.36 -1.57
C ARG A 177 7.76 -2.57 -0.27
N PRO A 178 6.62 -1.90 -0.02
CA PRO A 178 6.40 -1.27 1.28
C PRO A 178 6.29 -2.29 2.41
N PHE A 179 6.99 -2.02 3.51
CA PHE A 179 6.83 -2.67 4.80
C PHE A 179 5.74 -1.94 5.57
N ASN A 180 4.61 -2.63 5.72
CA ASN A 180 3.38 -2.23 6.41
C ASN A 180 3.15 -0.72 6.52
N THR A 181 2.63 -0.11 5.45
CA THR A 181 2.29 1.32 5.46
C THR A 181 1.13 1.62 6.42
N PHE A 182 1.23 2.70 7.19
CA PHE A 182 0.15 3.21 8.04
C PHE A 182 0.04 4.74 8.00
N GLY A 183 -1.12 5.26 8.43
CA GLY A 183 -1.36 6.70 8.45
C GLY A 183 -2.83 7.08 8.30
N PRO A 184 -3.11 8.39 8.20
CA PRO A 184 -4.42 8.94 7.90
C PRO A 184 -5.07 8.30 6.66
N ARG A 185 -6.40 8.19 6.63
CA ARG A 185 -7.21 7.59 5.55
C ARG A 185 -7.09 6.05 5.41
N GLN A 186 -6.39 5.38 6.32
CA GLN A 186 -6.37 3.92 6.38
C GLN A 186 -7.67 3.38 7.01
N SER A 187 -8.23 2.31 6.43
CA SER A 187 -9.47 1.67 6.90
C SER A 187 -9.26 0.78 8.13
N ALA A 188 -10.33 0.52 8.89
CA ALA A 188 -10.39 -0.43 10.03
C ALA A 188 -10.12 -1.92 9.71
N ARG A 189 -9.65 -2.24 8.49
CA ARG A 189 -9.09 -3.57 8.19
C ARG A 189 -7.68 -3.75 8.73
N ALA A 190 -6.97 -2.64 8.98
CA ALA A 190 -5.63 -2.64 9.53
C ALA A 190 -5.66 -2.43 11.05
N PHE A 191 -4.76 -3.07 11.79
CA PHE A 191 -4.83 -3.09 13.25
C PHE A 191 -4.69 -1.70 13.89
N ILE A 192 -3.88 -0.78 13.35
CA ILE A 192 -3.72 0.58 13.92
C ILE A 192 -5.04 1.36 13.97
N PRO A 193 -5.74 1.63 12.85
CA PRO A 193 -7.03 2.31 12.90
C PRO A 193 -8.09 1.51 13.69
N THR A 194 -8.01 0.18 13.70
CA THR A 194 -8.87 -0.67 14.52
C THR A 194 -8.66 -0.48 16.02
N ILE A 195 -7.42 -0.36 16.49
CA ILE A 195 -7.10 -0.07 17.89
C ILE A 195 -7.65 1.30 18.25
N ILE A 196 -7.34 2.32 17.44
CA ILE A 196 -7.74 3.71 17.72
C ILE A 196 -9.26 3.84 17.77
N SER A 197 -9.96 3.27 16.78
CA SER A 197 -11.43 3.36 16.71
C SER A 197 -12.13 2.60 17.84
N GLN A 198 -11.63 1.42 18.23
CA GLN A 198 -12.13 0.72 19.43
C GLN A 198 -11.83 1.51 20.71
N ALA A 199 -10.64 2.09 20.84
CA ALA A 199 -10.28 2.91 22.00
C ALA A 199 -11.19 4.14 22.16
N LEU A 200 -11.72 4.68 21.06
CA LEU A 200 -12.68 5.78 21.09
C LEU A 200 -14.13 5.34 21.36
N ALA A 201 -14.51 4.10 21.02
CA ALA A 201 -15.92 3.69 20.98
C ALA A 201 -16.31 2.53 21.91
N ARG A 202 -15.34 1.80 22.47
CA ARG A 202 -15.55 0.59 23.29
C ARG A 202 -14.77 0.67 24.60
N ASP A 203 -15.17 -0.12 25.58
CA ASP A 203 -14.46 -0.23 26.86
C ASP A 203 -13.21 -1.11 26.77
N GLU A 204 -13.18 -2.06 25.82
CA GLU A 204 -12.09 -3.01 25.61
C GLU A 204 -11.59 -3.00 24.15
N ILE A 205 -10.32 -3.35 23.94
CA ILE A 205 -9.70 -3.46 22.61
C ILE A 205 -9.57 -4.92 22.22
N HIS A 206 -10.36 -5.37 21.24
CA HIS A 206 -10.28 -6.73 20.72
C HIS A 206 -9.33 -6.78 19.53
N LEU A 207 -8.36 -7.69 19.54
CA LEU A 207 -7.38 -7.90 18.47
C LEU A 207 -7.19 -9.39 18.20
N GLY A 208 -6.68 -9.74 17.02
CA GLY A 208 -6.19 -11.09 16.76
C GLY A 208 -4.85 -11.32 17.46
N SER A 209 -3.90 -11.95 16.78
CA SER A 209 -2.58 -12.22 17.37
C SER A 209 -1.83 -10.93 17.73
N LEU A 210 -1.31 -10.86 18.97
CA LEU A 210 -0.55 -9.73 19.50
C LEU A 210 0.96 -9.87 19.28
N THR A 211 1.42 -11.07 18.95
CA THR A 211 2.84 -11.43 18.84
C THR A 211 3.52 -11.07 17.52
N PRO A 212 2.84 -10.95 16.36
CA PRO A 212 3.53 -10.64 15.12
C PRO A 212 4.20 -9.26 15.18
N GLU A 213 5.45 -9.21 14.72
CA GLU A 213 6.28 -8.02 14.65
C GLU A 213 6.19 -7.38 13.26
N ARG A 214 5.95 -6.06 13.22
CA ARG A 214 5.81 -5.28 11.99
C ARG A 214 6.69 -4.04 12.01
N ASP A 215 7.46 -3.88 10.95
CA ASP A 215 8.06 -2.61 10.54
C ASP A 215 7.00 -1.76 9.85
N MET A 216 6.62 -0.66 10.52
CA MET A 216 5.52 0.20 10.11
C MET A 216 6.07 1.49 9.50
N THR A 217 5.88 1.65 8.19
CA THR A 217 6.32 2.86 7.47
C THR A 217 5.19 3.88 7.39
N PHE A 218 5.44 5.12 7.79
CA PHE A 218 4.40 6.14 7.68
C PHE A 218 4.12 6.49 6.21
N VAL A 219 2.85 6.77 5.89
CA VAL A 219 2.38 6.90 4.50
C VAL A 219 3.11 7.96 3.68
N SER A 220 3.54 9.08 4.28
CA SER A 220 4.31 10.08 3.54
C SER A 220 5.70 9.58 3.13
N ASP A 221 6.34 8.75 3.96
CA ASP A 221 7.63 8.13 3.62
C ASP A 221 7.45 7.08 2.51
N THR A 222 6.38 6.28 2.57
CA THR A 222 6.04 5.36 1.46
C THR A 222 5.80 6.12 0.15
N VAL A 223 5.05 7.23 0.19
CA VAL A 223 4.80 8.08 -0.98
C VAL A 223 6.09 8.69 -1.51
N ALA A 224 6.98 9.19 -0.65
CA ALA A 224 8.29 9.68 -1.04
C ALA A 224 9.11 8.61 -1.77
N GLY A 225 9.02 7.35 -1.33
CA GLY A 225 9.67 6.21 -1.98
C GLY A 225 9.13 5.93 -3.38
N PHE A 226 7.81 6.02 -3.59
CA PHE A 226 7.25 5.92 -4.95
C PHE A 226 7.72 7.06 -5.86
N LEU A 227 7.71 8.30 -5.37
CA LEU A 227 8.17 9.45 -6.17
C LEU A 227 9.67 9.31 -6.54
N ALA A 228 10.49 8.83 -5.61
CA ALA A 228 11.89 8.52 -5.85
C ALA A 228 12.04 7.39 -6.89
N ALA A 229 11.34 6.26 -6.75
CA ALA A 229 11.34 5.17 -7.73
C ALA A 229 10.90 5.60 -9.13
N ALA A 230 9.99 6.58 -9.23
CA ALA A 230 9.53 7.13 -10.51
C ALA A 230 10.56 8.03 -11.20
N THR A 231 11.50 8.61 -10.46
CA THR A 231 12.38 9.68 -10.97
C THR A 231 13.87 9.36 -10.90
N ALA A 232 14.28 8.40 -10.07
CA ALA A 232 15.67 8.01 -9.95
C ALA A 232 16.19 7.42 -11.28
N PRO A 233 17.43 7.77 -11.68
CA PRO A 233 18.11 7.11 -12.80
C PRO A 233 18.57 5.70 -12.38
N GLY A 234 18.71 4.80 -13.35
CA GLY A 234 19.33 3.48 -13.14
C GLY A 234 18.54 2.46 -12.33
N VAL A 235 17.35 2.81 -11.81
CA VAL A 235 16.49 1.89 -11.05
C VAL A 235 15.52 0.98 -11.83
N PRO A 236 15.22 1.18 -13.13
CA PRO A 236 14.40 0.20 -13.87
C PRO A 236 14.93 -1.23 -13.75
N GLY A 237 14.04 -2.19 -13.54
CA GLY A 237 14.36 -3.60 -13.29
C GLY A 237 14.67 -3.91 -11.83
N MET A 238 14.89 -2.91 -10.97
CA MET A 238 15.16 -3.13 -9.55
C MET A 238 13.88 -3.43 -8.78
N THR A 239 14.05 -4.19 -7.70
CA THR A 239 13.10 -4.27 -6.59
C THR A 239 13.67 -3.50 -5.42
N LEU A 240 12.84 -2.72 -4.72
CA LEU A 240 13.28 -1.83 -3.65
C LEU A 240 12.35 -1.94 -2.44
N ASN A 241 12.92 -2.28 -1.28
CA ASN A 241 12.21 -2.34 -0.01
C ASN A 241 12.04 -0.92 0.58
N LEU A 242 10.81 -0.61 1.03
CA LEU A 242 10.52 0.63 1.76
C LEU A 242 10.09 0.27 3.18
N GLY A 243 11.03 0.28 4.11
CA GLY A 243 10.78 0.11 5.54
C GLY A 243 11.67 0.99 6.40
N THR A 244 11.42 1.00 7.70
CA THR A 244 12.18 1.76 8.70
C THR A 244 13.40 1.01 9.21
N GLY A 245 13.41 -0.32 9.10
CA GLY A 245 14.42 -1.18 9.73
C GLY A 245 14.20 -1.38 11.23
N VAL A 246 13.09 -0.87 11.77
CA VAL A 246 12.67 -1.03 13.16
C VAL A 246 11.31 -1.72 13.18
N THR A 247 11.10 -2.64 14.12
CA THR A 247 9.87 -3.42 14.22
C THR A 247 9.36 -3.47 15.65
N HIS A 248 8.03 -3.53 15.80
CA HIS A 248 7.36 -3.70 17.08
C HIS A 248 6.22 -4.72 16.94
N SER A 249 5.86 -5.39 18.04
CA SER A 249 4.74 -6.33 18.04
C SER A 249 3.40 -5.60 17.96
N VAL A 250 2.36 -6.27 17.45
CA VAL A 250 0.98 -5.75 17.47
C VAL A 250 0.55 -5.36 18.89
N GLY A 251 0.93 -6.15 19.90
CA GLY A 251 0.69 -5.83 21.32
C GLY A 251 1.42 -4.57 21.79
N TRP A 252 2.64 -4.32 21.31
CA TRP A 252 3.35 -3.06 21.58
C TRP A 252 2.60 -1.87 20.98
N PHE A 253 2.14 -1.98 19.74
CA PHE A 253 1.35 -0.93 19.09
C PHE A 253 0.06 -0.62 19.84
N ALA A 254 -0.66 -1.65 20.30
CA ALA A 254 -1.87 -1.47 21.08
C ALA A 254 -1.63 -0.66 22.36
N LYS A 255 -0.59 -1.03 23.12
CA LYS A 255 -0.20 -0.29 24.33
C LYS A 255 0.25 1.12 24.02
N ARG A 256 1.11 1.30 23.02
CA ARG A 256 1.64 2.62 22.64
C ARG A 256 0.55 3.58 22.19
N ILE A 257 -0.43 3.10 21.42
CA ILE A 257 -1.58 3.91 21.00
C ILE A 257 -2.40 4.35 22.20
N LEU A 258 -2.71 3.45 23.15
CA LEU A 258 -3.45 3.79 24.37
C LEU A 258 -2.71 4.82 25.22
N GLU A 259 -1.38 4.67 25.38
CA GLU A 259 -0.52 5.66 26.06
C GLU A 259 -0.60 7.04 25.39
N LEU A 260 -0.45 7.12 24.07
CA LEU A 260 -0.52 8.38 23.31
C LEU A 260 -1.92 9.03 23.41
N MET A 261 -2.97 8.22 23.50
CA MET A 261 -4.34 8.66 23.70
C MET A 261 -4.67 8.97 25.17
N LYS A 262 -3.76 8.68 26.11
CA LYS A 262 -3.96 8.79 27.56
C LYS A 262 -5.16 7.98 28.05
N LEU A 263 -5.30 6.75 27.53
CA LEU A 263 -6.34 5.80 27.89
C LEU A 263 -5.72 4.57 28.57
N ASP A 264 -6.47 4.00 29.51
CA ASP A 264 -6.15 2.71 30.13
C ASP A 264 -7.34 1.78 29.90
N LYS A 265 -7.21 0.87 28.93
CA LYS A 265 -8.26 -0.06 28.50
C LYS A 265 -7.68 -1.45 28.33
N PRO A 266 -8.40 -2.51 28.74
CA PRO A 266 -7.94 -3.87 28.56
C PRO A 266 -7.83 -4.23 27.07
N ILE A 267 -6.81 -5.03 26.75
CA ILE A 267 -6.59 -5.59 25.41
C ILE A 267 -6.95 -7.07 25.48
N VAL A 268 -7.94 -7.49 24.69
CA VAL A 268 -8.46 -8.85 24.64
C VAL A 268 -8.05 -9.48 23.31
N GLN A 269 -7.47 -10.68 23.38
CA GLN A 269 -7.18 -11.47 22.20
C GLN A 269 -8.43 -12.26 21.79
N ASP A 270 -8.84 -12.09 20.54
CA ASP A 270 -10.02 -12.69 19.93
C ASP A 270 -9.58 -13.84 19.02
N GLU A 271 -9.87 -15.07 19.42
CA GLU A 271 -9.43 -16.30 18.73
C GLU A 271 -10.01 -16.42 17.33
N ASP A 272 -11.21 -15.88 17.08
CA ASP A 272 -11.88 -15.90 15.77
C ASP A 272 -11.14 -15.03 14.73
N ARG A 273 -10.16 -14.23 15.16
CA ARG A 273 -9.35 -13.35 14.31
C ARG A 273 -7.97 -13.90 14.01
N LEU A 274 -7.66 -15.11 14.49
CA LEU A 274 -6.40 -15.77 14.19
C LEU A 274 -6.40 -16.23 12.74
N ARG A 275 -5.33 -15.90 12.02
CA ARG A 275 -5.07 -16.47 10.71
C ARG A 275 -4.67 -17.95 10.86
N PRO A 276 -4.84 -18.76 9.81
CA PRO A 276 -4.26 -20.10 9.79
C PRO A 276 -2.77 -20.04 10.15
N ALA A 277 -2.31 -20.91 11.05
CA ALA A 277 -0.97 -20.82 11.63
C ALA A 277 0.16 -20.77 10.58
N LEU A 278 0.03 -21.53 9.48
CA LEU A 278 1.01 -21.54 8.38
C LEU A 278 0.94 -20.31 7.45
N SER A 279 -0.14 -19.52 7.55
CA SER A 279 -0.33 -18.29 6.78
C SER A 279 0.04 -17.03 7.57
N GLU A 280 0.23 -17.10 8.88
CA GLU A 280 0.61 -15.93 9.66
C GLU A 280 2.08 -15.58 9.45
N VAL A 281 2.34 -14.30 9.15
CA VAL A 281 3.69 -13.78 9.03
C VAL A 281 4.14 -13.32 10.41
N MET A 282 5.14 -13.96 11.01
CA MET A 282 5.51 -13.62 12.39
C MET A 282 6.38 -12.37 12.49
N LYS A 283 7.29 -12.14 11.54
CA LYS A 283 8.20 -11.00 11.60
C LYS A 283 8.47 -10.44 10.21
N LEU A 284 8.30 -9.12 10.08
CA LEU A 284 8.70 -8.32 8.92
C LEU A 284 9.51 -7.12 9.42
N VAL A 285 10.77 -7.03 9.00
CA VAL A 285 11.65 -5.90 9.28
C VAL A 285 12.55 -5.66 8.08
N SER A 286 12.52 -4.44 7.55
CA SER A 286 13.17 -4.12 6.28
C SER A 286 14.67 -3.89 6.45
N ASP A 287 15.47 -4.39 5.52
CA ASP A 287 16.69 -3.70 5.14
C ASP A 287 16.34 -2.70 4.03
N ASN A 288 16.64 -1.41 4.21
CA ASN A 288 16.36 -0.36 3.24
C ASN A 288 17.63 0.23 2.60
N ALA A 289 18.78 -0.43 2.77
CA ALA A 289 20.06 0.04 2.26
C ALA A 289 20.06 0.23 0.73
N LEU A 290 19.38 -0.66 -0.01
CA LEU A 290 19.28 -0.54 -1.46
C LEU A 290 18.44 0.68 -1.88
N ALA A 291 17.30 0.92 -1.23
CA ALA A 291 16.50 2.12 -1.46
C ALA A 291 17.28 3.42 -1.18
N LYS A 292 18.08 3.44 -0.11
CA LYS A 292 18.95 4.58 0.23
C LYS A 292 20.01 4.82 -0.83
N THR A 293 20.72 3.78 -1.24
CA THR A 293 21.84 3.91 -2.19
C THR A 293 21.38 4.16 -3.63
N ALA A 294 20.30 3.49 -4.07
CA ALA A 294 19.83 3.56 -5.46
C ALA A 294 18.98 4.80 -5.77
N MET A 295 18.20 5.31 -4.79
CA MET A 295 17.27 6.42 -5.02
C MET A 295 17.27 7.49 -3.92
N GLY A 296 18.22 7.45 -2.99
CA GLY A 296 18.36 8.45 -1.94
C GLY A 296 17.19 8.44 -0.92
N TRP A 297 16.42 7.37 -0.87
CA TRP A 297 15.25 7.29 0.00
C TRP A 297 15.63 6.85 1.42
N THR A 298 15.09 7.51 2.43
CA THR A 298 15.18 7.11 3.84
C THR A 298 13.92 7.61 4.54
N PRO A 299 13.30 6.81 5.43
CA PRO A 299 12.11 7.25 6.16
C PRO A 299 12.47 8.35 7.16
N THR A 300 11.55 9.29 7.35
CA THR A 300 11.79 10.52 8.13
C THR A 300 10.80 10.69 9.27
N VAL A 301 9.66 9.99 9.24
CA VAL A 301 8.62 10.12 10.26
C VAL A 301 8.84 9.08 11.35
N SER A 302 8.94 9.55 12.60
CA SER A 302 9.03 8.66 13.75
C SER A 302 7.74 7.87 13.95
N ILE A 303 7.82 6.72 14.64
CA ILE A 303 6.65 5.89 14.88
C ILE A 303 5.58 6.64 15.70
N ASP A 304 5.99 7.40 16.72
CA ASP A 304 5.08 8.17 17.57
C ASP A 304 4.41 9.32 16.82
N ASP A 305 5.16 10.07 16.01
CA ASP A 305 4.59 11.15 15.18
C ASP A 305 3.56 10.59 14.20
N GLY A 306 3.88 9.47 13.56
CA GLY A 306 2.96 8.78 12.67
C GLY A 306 1.69 8.31 13.38
N LEU A 307 1.83 7.74 14.59
CA LEU A 307 0.70 7.29 15.40
C LEU A 307 -0.18 8.47 15.83
N LEU A 308 0.40 9.56 16.33
CA LEU A 308 -0.33 10.77 16.73
C LEU A 308 -1.16 11.36 15.58
N ARG A 309 -0.57 11.48 14.39
CA ARG A 309 -1.27 11.98 13.19
C ARG A 309 -2.39 11.02 12.75
N THR A 310 -2.21 9.72 12.97
CA THR A 310 -3.25 8.72 12.68
C THR A 310 -4.38 8.79 13.71
N ILE A 311 -4.05 8.96 15.00
CA ILE A 311 -5.01 9.16 16.09
C ILE A 311 -5.88 10.38 15.82
N GLU A 312 -5.26 11.51 15.50
CA GLU A 312 -5.96 12.76 15.16
C GLU A 312 -6.94 12.53 14.00
N PHE A 313 -6.48 11.89 12.93
CA PHE A 313 -7.32 11.63 11.78
C PHE A 313 -8.52 10.74 12.12
N VAL A 314 -8.30 9.61 12.80
CA VAL A 314 -9.39 8.68 13.16
C VAL A 314 -10.36 9.35 14.12
N THR A 315 -9.88 10.13 15.09
CA THR A 315 -10.72 10.90 16.04
C THR A 315 -11.65 11.85 15.30
N ASN A 316 -11.11 12.61 14.34
CA ASN A 316 -11.88 13.56 13.53
C ASN A 316 -12.80 12.89 12.50
N ASN A 317 -12.69 11.58 12.29
CA ASN A 317 -13.42 10.85 11.26
C ASN A 317 -14.05 9.55 11.79
N LEU A 318 -14.35 9.47 13.09
CA LEU A 318 -14.81 8.24 13.75
C LEU A 318 -16.03 7.62 13.05
N GLY A 319 -16.95 8.44 12.53
CA GLY A 319 -18.14 7.98 11.80
C GLY A 319 -17.85 7.20 10.50
N ARG A 320 -16.60 7.14 10.04
CA ARG A 320 -16.18 6.32 8.89
C ARG A 320 -15.65 4.94 9.30
N TYR A 321 -15.52 4.68 10.59
CA TYR A 321 -15.04 3.42 11.16
C TYR A 321 -16.23 2.72 11.78
N ASP A 322 -16.61 1.57 11.22
CA ASP A 322 -17.60 0.72 11.87
C ASP A 322 -16.97 0.10 13.12
N THR A 323 -17.31 0.64 14.27
CA THR A 323 -16.85 0.17 15.57
C THR A 323 -17.79 -0.88 16.16
N SER A 324 -18.88 -1.23 15.47
CA SER A 324 -19.84 -2.25 15.89
C SER A 324 -19.56 -3.60 15.22
N ALA A 325 -19.14 -3.60 13.95
CA ALA A 325 -18.79 -4.80 13.20
C ALA A 325 -17.28 -4.84 12.88
N TYR A 326 -16.67 -6.00 13.07
CA TYR A 326 -15.30 -6.22 12.62
C TYR A 326 -15.29 -6.58 11.13
N VAL A 327 -14.52 -5.85 10.33
CA VAL A 327 -14.39 -6.12 8.88
C VAL A 327 -13.52 -7.37 8.70
N ARG A 328 -14.16 -8.49 8.33
CA ARG A 328 -13.49 -9.73 7.92
C ARG A 328 -12.89 -9.58 6.51
#